data_AF-A0A849GUD2-F1
#
_entry.id   AF-A0A849GUD2-F1
#
_cell.length_a   1.000
_cell.length_b   1.000
_cell.length_c   1.000
_cell.angle_alpha   90.00
_cell.angle_beta   90.00
_cell.angle_gamma   90.00
#
_symmetry.space_group_name_H-M   'P 1'
#
loop_
_entity.id
_entity.type
_entity.pdbx_description
1 polymer ?
#
loop_
_entity_poly.entity_id
_entity_poly.type
_entity_poly.pdbx_seq_one_letter_code
_entity_poly.pdbx_strand_id
1 'polypeptide(L)' 'MSETPIDQAHARMEAAPENDALRLSFFERLADGELFLLLESDAQGDVVDPRIFETGEGRYVLAFDREER' A
#
# COMPACT_ATOMS: atom_id res chain seq x y z
N MET A 1 16.44 4.01 -4.53
CA MET A 1 15.44 3.35 -3.67
C MET A 1 15.60 1.85 -3.84
N SER A 2 15.73 1.10 -2.75
CA SER A 2 15.80 -0.37 -2.81
C SER A 2 14.39 -0.94 -2.97
N GLU A 3 14.27 -1.99 -3.78
CA GLU A 3 13.04 -2.75 -3.95
C GLU A 3 12.61 -3.34 -2.61
N THR A 4 11.32 -3.27 -2.30
CA THR A 4 10.76 -3.80 -1.07
C THR A 4 10.14 -5.18 -1.29
N PRO A 5 9.87 -5.93 -0.21
CA PRO A 5 9.14 -7.18 -0.34
C PRO A 5 7.75 -7.04 -0.99
N ILE A 6 7.04 -5.92 -0.77
CA ILE A 6 5.75 -5.69 -1.43
C ILE A 6 5.94 -5.39 -2.92
N ASP A 7 6.99 -4.66 -3.31
CA ASP A 7 7.33 -4.41 -4.72
C ASP A 7 7.58 -5.74 -5.45
N GLN A 8 8.36 -6.64 -4.82
CA GLN A 8 8.69 -7.95 -5.40
C GLN A 8 7.45 -8.84 -5.54
N ALA A 9 6.58 -8.87 -4.52
CA ALA A 9 5.35 -9.63 -4.56
C ALA A 9 4.40 -9.08 -5.65
N HIS A 10 4.28 -7.76 -5.73
CA HIS A 10 3.49 -7.08 -6.76
C HIS A 10 4.01 -7.37 -8.17
N ALA A 11 5.32 -7.25 -8.41
CA ALA A 11 5.94 -7.53 -9.70
C ALA A 11 5.71 -8.99 -10.16
N ARG A 12 5.74 -9.96 -9.25
CA ARG A 12 5.44 -11.37 -9.55
C ARG A 12 3.97 -11.58 -9.89
N MET A 13 3.05 -10.94 -9.15
CA MET A 13 1.62 -11.00 -9.42
C MET A 13 1.30 -10.40 -10.80
N GLU A 14 1.85 -9.23 -11.12
CA GLU A 14 1.66 -8.55 -12.41
C GLU A 14 2.22 -9.36 -13.59
N ALA A 15 3.34 -10.08 -13.38
CA ALA A 15 3.95 -10.90 -14.43
C ALA A 15 3.16 -12.19 -14.75
N ALA A 16 2.21 -12.59 -13.91
CA ALA A 16 1.41 -13.80 -14.07
C ALA A 16 -0.02 -13.61 -13.52
N PRO A 17 -0.84 -12.77 -14.18
CA PRO A 17 -2.12 -12.33 -13.64
C PRO A 17 -3.16 -13.46 -13.49
N GLU A 18 -3.05 -14.53 -14.29
CA GLU A 18 -3.89 -15.73 -14.15
C GLU A 18 -3.46 -16.68 -13.02
N ASN A 19 -2.34 -16.42 -12.35
CA ASN A 19 -1.85 -17.26 -11.26
C ASN A 19 -2.40 -16.79 -9.91
N ASP A 20 -3.51 -17.40 -9.51
CA ASP A 20 -4.19 -17.09 -8.24
C ASP A 20 -3.29 -17.23 -7.00
N ALA A 21 -2.30 -18.14 -7.01
CA ALA A 21 -1.40 -18.31 -5.87
C ALA A 21 -0.47 -17.09 -5.70
N LEU A 22 0.00 -16.49 -6.79
CA LEU A 22 0.81 -15.26 -6.74
C LEU A 22 -0.03 -14.06 -6.33
N ARG A 23 -1.28 -13.99 -6.81
CA ARG A 23 -2.24 -12.97 -6.40
C ARG A 23 -2.53 -13.04 -4.90
N LEU A 24 -2.77 -14.24 -4.37
CA LEU A 24 -2.97 -14.45 -2.92
C LEU A 24 -1.71 -14.11 -2.11
N SER A 25 -0.52 -14.47 -2.59
CA SER A 25 0.74 -14.16 -1.91
C SER A 25 1.01 -12.65 -1.82
N PHE A 26 0.62 -11.87 -2.82
CA PHE A 26 0.68 -10.40 -2.74
C PHE A 26 -0.26 -9.85 -1.66
N PHE A 27 -1.51 -10.31 -1.61
CA PHE A 27 -2.47 -9.87 -0.58
C PHE A 27 -2.07 -10.32 0.83
N GLU A 28 -1.49 -11.51 0.98
CA GLU A 28 -0.89 -11.95 2.24
C GLU A 28 0.19 -10.98 2.69
N ARG A 29 1.09 -10.58 1.77
CA ARG A 29 2.15 -9.63 2.10
C ARG A 29 1.63 -8.25 2.47
N LEU A 30 0.57 -7.79 1.82
CA LEU A 30 -0.11 -6.53 2.14
C LEU A 30 -0.81 -6.58 3.50
N ALA A 31 -1.41 -7.72 3.85
CA ALA A 31 -2.16 -7.90 5.10
C ALA A 31 -1.26 -8.14 6.32
N ASP A 32 -0.11 -8.78 6.13
CA ASP A 32 0.88 -9.07 7.18
C ASP A 32 1.85 -7.90 7.43
N GLY A 33 1.89 -6.93 6.52
CA GLY A 33 2.78 -5.77 6.59
C GLY A 33 2.20 -4.60 7.40
N GLU A 34 3.09 -3.87 8.08
CA GLU A 34 2.77 -2.54 8.60
C GLU A 34 2.73 -1.54 7.44
N LEU A 35 1.67 -0.73 7.38
CA LEU A 35 1.47 0.29 6.35
C LEU A 35 1.49 1.68 6.97
N PHE A 36 2.18 2.59 6.31
CA PHE A 36 2.29 3.99 6.65
C PHE A 36 1.29 4.78 5.80
N LEU A 37 0.35 5.48 6.44
CA LEU A 37 -0.61 6.34 5.75
C LEU A 37 -0.07 7.76 5.65
N LEU A 38 -0.23 8.37 4.48
CA LEU A 38 0.03 9.80 4.34
C LEU A 38 -1.08 10.58 5.05
N LEU A 39 -0.68 11.44 5.99
CA LEU A 39 -1.61 12.30 6.72
C LEU A 39 -1.53 13.74 6.18
N GLU A 40 -2.64 14.47 6.25
CA GLU A 40 -2.70 15.90 5.93
C GLU A 40 -2.11 16.75 7.07
N SER A 41 -2.25 16.25 8.31
CA SER A 41 -1.68 16.83 9.52
C SER A 41 -1.24 15.74 10.50
N ASP A 42 -0.35 16.10 11.43
CA ASP A 42 0.13 15.18 12.46
C ASP A 42 -1.04 14.60 13.29
N ALA A 43 -0.93 13.31 13.61
CA ALA A 43 -1.91 12.60 14.42
C ALA A 43 -2.05 13.24 15.82
N GLN A 44 -3.28 13.37 16.31
CA GLN A 44 -3.62 13.97 17.58
C GLN A 44 -4.25 12.91 18.49
N GLY A 45 -3.41 12.25 19.29
CA GLY A 45 -3.83 11.07 20.07
C GLY A 45 -4.27 9.95 19.13
N ASP A 46 -5.50 9.48 19.31
CA ASP A 46 -6.10 8.43 18.48
C ASP A 46 -6.82 8.95 17.23
N VAL A 47 -6.71 10.26 16.95
CA VAL A 47 -7.30 10.89 15.77
C VAL A 47 -6.24 11.07 14.69
N VAL A 48 -6.47 10.42 13.55
CA VAL A 48 -5.66 10.58 12.33
C VAL A 48 -6.46 11.37 11.29
N ASP A 49 -5.75 12.15 10.47
CA ASP A 49 -6.31 12.92 9.37
C ASP A 49 -5.67 12.47 8.05
N PRO A 50 -6.15 11.37 7.42
CA PRO A 50 -5.56 10.84 6.20
C PRO A 50 -5.67 11.84 5.05
N ARG A 51 -4.59 11.99 4.29
CA ARG A 51 -4.60 12.82 3.08
C ARG A 51 -5.41 12.15 1.99
N ILE A 52 -6.53 12.77 1.64
CA ILE A 52 -7.44 12.28 0.59
C ILE A 52 -7.09 12.94 -0.75
N PHE A 53 -6.90 12.10 -1.76
CA PHE A 53 -6.72 12.52 -3.15
C PHE A 53 -8.01 12.27 -3.92
N GLU A 54 -8.58 13.32 -4.49
CA GLU A 54 -9.72 13.22 -5.40
C GLU A 54 -9.22 13.08 -6.84
N THR A 55 -9.61 11.99 -7.50
CA THR A 55 -9.30 11.72 -8.91
C THR A 55 -10.60 11.60 -9.69
N GLY A 56 -10.50 11.52 -11.02
CA GLY A 56 -11.68 11.24 -11.86
C GLY A 56 -12.34 9.89 -11.58
N GLU A 57 -11.65 8.98 -10.90
CA GLU A 57 -12.12 7.61 -10.61
C GLU A 57 -12.68 7.47 -9.19
N GLY A 58 -12.39 8.42 -8.29
CA GLY A 58 -12.89 8.38 -6.92
C GLY A 58 -11.97 9.08 -5.92
N ARG A 59 -12.12 8.71 -4.64
CA ARG A 59 -11.33 9.23 -3.53
C ARG A 59 -10.38 8.15 -3.02
N TYR A 60 -9.12 8.51 -2.89
CA TYR A 60 -8.03 7.59 -2.54
C TYR A 60 -7.22 8.12 -1.37
N VAL A 61 -6.63 7.21 -0.61
CA VAL A 61 -5.57 7.48 0.37
C VAL A 61 -4.31 6.73 -0.07
N LEU A 62 -3.14 7.28 0.26
CA LEU A 62 -1.87 6.62 -0.04
C LEU A 62 -1.39 5.85 1.20
N ALA A 63 -1.00 4.60 0.98
CA ALA A 63 -0.41 3.73 1.97
C ALA A 63 0.93 3.18 1.44
N PHE A 64 1.94 3.16 2.29
CA PHE A 64 3.31 2.76 1.94
C PHE A 64 3.78 1.65 2.85
N ASP A 65 4.68 0.79 2.37
CA ASP A 65 5.28 -0.27 3.17
C ASP A 65 6.50 0.18 3.98
N ARG A 66 6.95 1.43 3.76
CA ARG A 66 8.02 2.10 4.51
C ARG A 66 7.70 3.58 4.66
N GLU A 67 8.12 4.18 5.77
CA GLU A 67 7.95 5.60 6.07
C GLU A 67 8.67 6.54 5.08
N GLU A 68 9.79 6.09 4.49
CA GLU A 68 10.60 6.90 3.57
C GLU A 68 10.01 7.05 2.15
N ARG A 69 8.79 6.52 1.90
CA ARG A 69 8.17 6.42 0.57
C ARG A 69 6.94 7.32 0.42
#